data_AF-A0A517N4K9-F1
#
_entry.id   AF-A0A517N4K9-F1
#
_cell.length_a   1.000
_cell.length_b   1.000
_cell.length_c   1.000
_cell.angle_alpha   90.00
_cell.angle_beta   90.00
_cell.angle_gamma   90.00
#
_symmetry.space_group_name_H-M   'P 1'
#
loop_
_entity.id
_entity.type
_entity.pdbx_description
1 polymer ?
#
loop_
_entity_poly.entity_id
_entity_poly.type
_entity_poly.pdbx_seq_one_letter_code
_entity_poly.pdbx_strand_id
1 'polypeptide(L)'
;MRHTQITFSLILLAAIQSVWGLSVTGQDTEQEGPPRSDLREWADASGTFKVKAELLTADDNLVVLELTDGDLVALKREQLSKADRQYVQKATLDRGAAAAPDVDSQWQLADGEVVAGRLMGFGRQELNVKRDRGDLWVNGHRLSELPAAYRKILPSVVSSVDQKQVGSLDKLERYLASNGGGPFKYTLSGVQLDLTEWGVITIPLSLLAPDEAKEVMPGFERWTAAQADDVSDRDRYDAESRERLALDSRDRQRRRYQAAGRQPWNQRQMQMMELSLLAADSGLTDIWQVELRPRHRYGYSRTIMVSAQSSLFAREKVAQRFPGWTIGAIAKRSY
;
A
#
# COMPACT_ATOMS: atom_id res chain seq x y z
N MET A 1 -12.48 56.15 -43.28
CA MET A 1 -13.26 55.05 -43.88
C MET A 1 -13.86 54.21 -42.77
N ARG A 2 -15.21 54.22 -42.68
CA ARG A 2 -16.18 53.23 -42.14
C ARG A 2 -15.78 52.45 -40.86
N HIS A 3 -16.31 52.79 -39.68
CA HIS A 3 -17.60 52.29 -39.13
C HIS A 3 -17.83 50.79 -39.30
N THR A 4 -17.95 50.03 -38.21
CA THR A 4 -19.11 49.15 -37.93
C THR A 4 -19.18 48.84 -36.43
N GLN A 5 -20.19 49.40 -35.74
CA GLN A 5 -20.76 48.86 -34.51
C GLN A 5 -21.84 47.85 -34.89
N ILE A 6 -21.99 46.77 -34.12
CA ILE A 6 -23.25 45.98 -34.11
C ILE A 6 -23.64 45.72 -32.66
N THR A 7 -24.70 46.42 -32.26
CA THR A 7 -25.61 46.12 -31.15
C THR A 7 -26.63 45.09 -31.61
N PHE A 8 -27.00 44.13 -30.76
CA PHE A 8 -28.34 43.52 -30.78
C PHE A 8 -28.75 43.14 -29.37
N SER A 9 -29.73 43.89 -28.85
CA SER A 9 -30.62 43.46 -27.77
C SER A 9 -31.63 42.47 -28.33
N LEU A 10 -32.05 41.46 -27.57
CA LEU A 10 -33.49 41.20 -27.42
C LEU A 10 -33.79 40.38 -26.17
N ILE A 11 -34.77 40.89 -25.45
CA ILE A 11 -35.45 40.35 -24.27
C ILE A 11 -36.52 39.36 -24.76
N LEU A 12 -36.70 38.23 -24.07
CA LEU A 12 -38.04 37.65 -23.92
C LEU A 12 -38.22 37.03 -22.53
N LEU A 13 -39.33 37.45 -21.93
CA LEU A 13 -39.87 37.14 -20.62
C LEU A 13 -40.84 35.95 -20.77
N ALA A 14 -40.85 34.99 -19.84
CA ALA A 14 -42.09 34.32 -19.39
C ALA A 14 -41.84 33.54 -18.10
N ALA A 15 -42.63 33.89 -17.09
CA ALA A 15 -42.72 33.28 -15.77
C ALA A 15 -43.55 31.98 -15.79
N ILE A 16 -43.50 31.18 -14.71
CA ILE A 16 -44.64 30.89 -13.82
C ILE A 16 -44.32 29.74 -12.83
N GLN A 17 -44.51 30.11 -11.55
CA GLN A 17 -45.02 29.37 -10.40
C GLN A 17 -44.26 28.22 -9.71
N SER A 18 -44.42 28.33 -8.40
CA SER A 18 -43.83 27.67 -7.25
C SER A 18 -44.69 26.53 -6.68
N VAL A 19 -44.11 25.87 -5.67
CA VAL A 19 -44.72 25.06 -4.58
C VAL A 19 -44.79 23.55 -4.88
N TRP A 20 -44.03 22.72 -4.16
CA TRP A 20 -44.43 21.97 -2.95
C TRP A 20 -43.22 21.21 -2.38
N GLY A 21 -43.20 21.06 -1.06
CA GLY A 21 -42.03 20.71 -0.26
C GLY A 21 -41.45 19.32 -0.50
N LEU A 22 -40.13 19.23 -0.37
CA LEU A 22 -39.45 18.00 0.00
C LEU A 22 -38.96 18.14 1.44
N SER A 23 -39.53 17.29 2.30
CA SER A 23 -38.94 16.92 3.57
C SER A 23 -37.52 16.42 3.31
N VAL A 24 -36.52 17.15 3.82
CA VAL A 24 -35.16 16.64 3.94
C VAL A 24 -35.16 15.65 5.09
N THR A 25 -35.54 14.41 4.81
CA THR A 25 -35.08 13.26 5.61
C THR A 25 -33.58 13.14 5.36
N GLY A 26 -32.79 13.58 6.33
CA GLY A 26 -31.36 13.32 6.38
C GLY A 26 -31.14 11.82 6.45
N GLN A 27 -30.90 11.19 5.31
CA GLN A 27 -30.14 9.96 5.27
C GLN A 27 -28.69 10.37 5.55
N ASP A 28 -28.21 9.98 6.74
CA ASP A 28 -26.79 9.84 6.99
C ASP A 28 -26.22 8.97 5.86
N THR A 29 -25.61 9.59 4.86
CA THR A 29 -24.76 8.89 3.90
C THR A 29 -23.53 8.43 4.66
N GLU A 30 -23.67 7.31 5.38
CA GLU A 30 -22.56 6.44 5.71
C GLU A 30 -21.87 6.16 4.37
N GLN A 31 -20.65 6.66 4.19
CA GLN A 31 -19.83 6.35 3.03
C GLN A 31 -19.57 4.84 3.06
N GLU A 32 -20.49 4.05 2.51
CA GLU A 32 -20.29 2.62 2.33
C GLU A 32 -19.05 2.44 1.45
N GLY A 33 -18.01 1.81 2.01
CA GLY A 33 -16.78 1.45 1.31
C GLY A 33 -17.04 0.55 0.08
N PRO A 34 -16.00 0.16 -0.66
CA PRO A 34 -16.13 -0.89 -1.67
C PRO A 34 -16.74 -2.17 -1.05
N PRO A 35 -17.42 -3.03 -1.83
CA PRO A 35 -18.07 -4.24 -1.31
C PRO A 35 -17.07 -5.12 -0.54
N ARG A 36 -17.42 -5.51 0.68
CA ARG A 36 -16.58 -6.30 1.59
C ARG A 36 -17.18 -7.69 1.74
N SER A 37 -16.51 -8.72 1.22
CA SER A 37 -17.03 -10.08 1.20
C SER A 37 -16.83 -10.82 2.53
N ASP A 38 -15.81 -10.46 3.31
CA ASP A 38 -15.39 -11.19 4.52
C ASP A 38 -15.38 -10.32 5.79
N LEU A 39 -16.42 -9.50 5.98
CA LEU A 39 -16.54 -8.69 7.19
C LEU A 39 -16.82 -9.59 8.40
N ARG A 40 -15.96 -9.53 9.43
CA ARG A 40 -16.14 -10.30 10.66
C ARG A 40 -15.88 -9.45 11.90
N GLU A 41 -16.34 -9.94 13.04
CA GLU A 41 -15.98 -9.40 14.34
C GLU A 41 -14.66 -10.02 14.79
N TRP A 42 -13.70 -9.16 15.12
CA TRP A 42 -12.38 -9.48 15.65
C TRP A 42 -12.35 -9.11 17.11
N ALA A 43 -11.75 -9.96 17.93
CA ALA A 43 -11.58 -9.71 19.34
C ALA A 43 -10.10 -9.67 19.74
N ASP A 44 -9.81 -8.93 20.80
CA ASP A 44 -8.49 -8.92 21.41
C ASP A 44 -8.23 -10.19 22.25
N ALA A 45 -7.00 -10.34 22.75
CA ALA A 45 -6.61 -11.47 23.58
C ALA A 45 -7.48 -11.64 24.84
N SER A 46 -8.03 -10.54 25.38
CA SER A 46 -8.94 -10.58 26.53
C SER A 46 -10.38 -10.96 26.16
N GLY A 47 -10.77 -10.83 24.88
CA GLY A 47 -12.16 -10.99 24.42
C GLY A 47 -13.09 -9.84 24.80
N THR A 48 -12.59 -8.84 25.52
CA THR A 48 -13.37 -7.67 25.97
C THR A 48 -13.57 -6.68 24.85
N PHE A 49 -12.58 -6.54 23.98
CA PHE A 49 -12.63 -5.64 22.83
C PHE A 49 -13.05 -6.40 21.59
N LYS A 50 -13.96 -5.81 20.83
CA LYS A 50 -14.50 -6.36 19.58
C LYS A 50 -14.55 -5.26 18.53
N VAL A 51 -14.11 -5.55 17.32
CA VAL A 51 -14.17 -4.64 16.18
C VAL A 51 -14.64 -5.35 14.93
N LYS A 52 -15.52 -4.73 14.16
CA LYS A 52 -15.92 -5.24 12.85
C LYS A 52 -14.94 -4.77 11.79
N ALA A 53 -14.25 -5.73 11.18
CA ALA A 53 -13.22 -5.46 10.20
C ALA A 53 -13.07 -6.64 9.22
N GLU A 54 -12.41 -6.37 8.11
CA GLU A 54 -11.98 -7.38 7.14
C GLU A 54 -10.48 -7.62 7.25
N LEU A 55 -10.04 -8.86 7.08
CA LEU A 55 -8.60 -9.17 7.01
C LEU A 55 -8.03 -8.73 5.66
N LEU A 56 -7.23 -7.67 5.65
CA LEU A 56 -6.55 -7.24 4.43
C LEU A 56 -5.34 -8.13 4.14
N THR A 57 -4.40 -8.20 5.10
CA THR A 57 -3.20 -9.03 5.00
C THR A 57 -2.65 -9.39 6.39
N ALA A 58 -1.81 -10.43 6.45
CA ALA A 58 -1.15 -10.86 7.67
C ALA A 58 0.14 -11.62 7.36
N ASP A 59 1.15 -11.41 8.22
CA ASP A 59 2.35 -12.21 8.31
C ASP A 59 2.44 -12.85 9.71
N ASP A 60 3.53 -13.55 10.00
CA ASP A 60 3.69 -14.32 11.24
C ASP A 60 3.52 -13.52 12.53
N ASN A 61 3.81 -12.21 12.50
CA ASN A 61 3.81 -11.34 13.67
C ASN A 61 2.68 -10.29 13.64
N LEU A 62 2.34 -9.76 12.47
CA LEU A 62 1.47 -8.61 12.29
C LEU A 62 0.24 -8.96 11.44
N VAL A 63 -0.87 -8.28 11.75
CA VAL A 63 -2.15 -8.41 11.07
C VAL A 63 -2.66 -7.02 10.72
N VAL A 64 -3.03 -6.81 9.45
CA VAL A 64 -3.65 -5.57 8.97
C VAL A 64 -5.13 -5.82 8.69
N LEU A 65 -5.96 -5.06 9.40
CA LEU A 65 -7.40 -5.11 9.30
C LEU A 65 -7.92 -3.82 8.65
N GLU A 66 -8.89 -3.95 7.74
CA GLU A 66 -9.65 -2.83 7.21
C GLU A 66 -10.98 -2.70 7.96
N LEU A 67 -11.18 -1.57 8.63
CA LEU A 67 -12.40 -1.26 9.37
C LEU A 67 -13.57 -0.96 8.43
N THR A 68 -14.78 -0.93 9.00
CA THR A 68 -16.01 -0.64 8.25
C THR A 68 -16.06 0.74 7.58
N ASP A 69 -15.25 1.67 8.05
CA ASP A 69 -15.08 3.03 7.53
C ASP A 69 -13.96 3.14 6.47
N GLY A 70 -13.20 2.06 6.23
CA GLY A 70 -12.05 2.04 5.33
C GLY A 70 -10.71 2.42 5.96
N ASP A 71 -10.67 2.70 7.27
CA ASP A 71 -9.43 2.90 8.01
C ASP A 71 -8.70 1.57 8.17
N LEU A 72 -7.36 1.63 8.14
CA LEU A 72 -6.51 0.47 8.38
C LEU A 72 -6.00 0.46 9.81
N VAL A 73 -5.99 -0.72 10.41
CA VAL A 73 -5.44 -0.97 11.74
C VAL A 73 -4.48 -2.15 11.66
N ALA A 74 -3.21 -1.90 11.98
CA ALA A 74 -2.23 -2.94 12.23
C ALA A 74 -2.24 -3.34 13.72
N LEU A 75 -2.18 -4.64 14.00
CA LEU A 75 -2.09 -5.22 15.35
C LEU A 75 -1.06 -6.34 15.35
N LYS A 76 -0.43 -6.61 16.50
CA LYS A 76 0.31 -7.85 16.65
C LYS A 76 -0.65 -9.02 16.69
N ARG A 77 -0.27 -10.13 16.06
CA ARG A 77 -1.04 -11.37 16.03
C ARG A 77 -1.31 -11.87 17.45
N GLU A 78 -0.37 -11.71 18.38
CA GLU A 78 -0.54 -12.09 19.79
C GLU A 78 -1.62 -11.29 20.54
N GLN A 79 -1.94 -10.07 20.07
CA GLN A 79 -2.98 -9.23 20.64
C GLN A 79 -4.38 -9.67 20.24
N LEU A 80 -4.51 -10.59 19.28
CA LEU A 80 -5.79 -11.14 18.84
C LEU A 80 -6.23 -12.30 19.74
N SER A 81 -7.55 -12.48 19.81
CA SER A 81 -8.15 -13.63 20.49
C SER A 81 -7.63 -14.95 19.91
N LYS A 82 -7.71 -16.04 20.69
CA LYS A 82 -7.29 -17.37 20.21
C LYS A 82 -8.04 -17.79 18.94
N ALA A 83 -9.34 -17.49 18.87
CA ALA A 83 -10.17 -17.81 17.71
C ALA A 83 -9.76 -16.99 16.47
N ASP A 84 -9.47 -15.70 16.65
CA ASP A 84 -9.02 -14.84 15.55
C ASP A 84 -7.62 -15.20 15.07
N ARG A 85 -6.70 -15.57 15.97
CA ARG A 85 -5.37 -16.09 15.60
C ARG A 85 -5.47 -17.34 14.75
N GLN A 86 -6.33 -18.28 15.13
CA GLN A 86 -6.56 -19.51 14.36
C GLN A 86 -7.16 -19.20 12.99
N TYR A 87 -8.08 -18.23 12.93
CA TYR A 87 -8.62 -17.78 11.66
C TYR A 87 -7.54 -17.15 10.77
N VAL A 88 -6.71 -16.25 11.29
CA VAL A 88 -5.60 -15.65 10.52
C VAL A 88 -4.65 -16.73 10.03
N GLN A 89 -4.25 -17.66 10.90
CA GLN A 89 -3.40 -18.77 10.51
C GLN A 89 -4.02 -19.59 9.38
N LYS A 90 -5.30 -19.94 9.51
CA LYS A 90 -6.04 -20.65 8.47
C LYS A 90 -6.13 -19.82 7.19
N ALA A 91 -6.46 -18.54 7.26
CA ALA A 91 -6.57 -17.66 6.10
C ALA A 91 -5.22 -17.47 5.39
N THR A 92 -4.11 -17.39 6.13
CA THR A 92 -2.76 -17.33 5.58
C THR A 92 -2.36 -18.66 4.95
N LEU A 93 -2.70 -19.79 5.58
CA LEU A 93 -2.46 -21.13 5.04
C LEU A 93 -3.31 -21.40 3.80
N ASP A 94 -4.60 -21.09 3.84
CA ASP A 94 -5.54 -21.26 2.73
C ASP A 94 -5.12 -20.36 1.56
N ARG A 95 -4.59 -19.15 1.80
CA ARG A 95 -3.98 -18.35 0.72
C ARG A 95 -2.68 -18.94 0.17
N GLY A 96 -1.92 -19.64 1.01
CA GLY A 96 -0.70 -20.34 0.57
C GLY A 96 -0.98 -21.70 -0.09
N ALA A 97 -2.12 -22.32 0.19
CA ALA A 97 -2.46 -23.70 -0.15
C ALA A 97 -3.57 -23.83 -1.20
N ALA A 98 -4.57 -22.93 -1.22
CA ALA A 98 -5.26 -22.66 -2.46
C ALA A 98 -4.17 -22.19 -3.43
N ALA A 99 -4.17 -22.68 -4.67
CA ALA A 99 -3.29 -22.13 -5.69
C ALA A 99 -3.49 -20.61 -5.67
N ALA A 100 -2.58 -19.89 -5.00
CA ALA A 100 -2.64 -18.45 -4.91
C ALA A 100 -2.77 -17.98 -6.36
N PRO A 101 -3.61 -16.99 -6.69
CA PRO A 101 -3.50 -16.41 -8.01
C PRO A 101 -2.02 -16.10 -8.20
N ASP A 102 -1.43 -16.69 -9.25
CA ASP A 102 0.01 -16.58 -9.58
C ASP A 102 0.49 -15.14 -9.57
N VAL A 103 -0.46 -14.23 -9.76
CA VAL A 103 -0.34 -12.80 -9.70
C VAL A 103 -1.19 -12.28 -8.56
N ASP A 104 -0.54 -11.86 -7.47
CA ASP A 104 -1.19 -11.12 -6.40
C ASP A 104 -0.70 -9.68 -6.28
N SER A 105 0.05 -9.16 -7.25
CA SER A 105 0.45 -7.75 -7.35
C SER A 105 0.75 -7.35 -8.79
N GLN A 106 0.52 -6.07 -9.11
CA GLN A 106 0.80 -5.48 -10.42
C GLN A 106 1.53 -4.16 -10.24
N TRP A 107 2.62 -3.98 -10.97
CA TRP A 107 3.50 -2.82 -10.87
C TRP A 107 3.70 -2.20 -12.24
N GLN A 108 3.42 -0.92 -12.35
CA GLN A 108 3.55 -0.18 -13.58
C GLN A 108 4.97 0.37 -13.71
N LEU A 109 5.59 0.13 -14.86
CA LEU A 109 6.88 0.69 -15.22
C LEU A 109 6.73 2.10 -15.79
N ALA A 110 7.81 2.86 -15.83
CA ALA A 110 7.83 4.23 -16.34
C ALA A 110 7.39 4.38 -17.82
N ASP A 111 7.44 3.30 -18.59
CA ASP A 111 6.96 3.24 -19.98
C ASP A 111 5.50 2.77 -20.12
N GLY A 112 4.84 2.48 -19.00
CA GLY A 112 3.46 2.01 -18.94
C GLY A 112 3.30 0.48 -19.00
N GLU A 113 4.37 -0.29 -19.21
CA GLU A 113 4.32 -1.75 -19.11
C GLU A 113 3.94 -2.17 -17.67
N VAL A 114 3.22 -3.27 -17.52
CA VAL A 114 2.80 -3.78 -16.20
C VAL A 114 3.48 -5.11 -15.94
N VAL A 115 4.19 -5.20 -14.83
CA VAL A 115 4.78 -6.44 -14.33
C VAL A 115 3.89 -7.01 -13.24
N ALA A 116 3.51 -8.26 -13.42
CA ALA A 116 2.51 -8.93 -12.60
C ALA A 116 3.13 -10.18 -11.99
N GLY A 117 3.00 -10.35 -10.67
CA GLY A 117 3.57 -11.47 -9.94
C GLY A 117 3.17 -11.46 -8.48
N ARG A 118 3.72 -12.39 -7.70
CA ARG A 118 3.49 -12.43 -6.26
C ARG A 118 4.41 -11.48 -5.51
N LEU A 119 3.88 -10.60 -4.68
CA LEU A 119 4.71 -9.65 -3.94
C LEU A 119 5.47 -10.33 -2.79
N MET A 120 6.80 -10.22 -2.85
CA MET A 120 7.69 -10.74 -1.82
C MET A 120 8.15 -9.64 -0.84
N GLY A 121 8.08 -8.37 -1.24
CA GLY A 121 8.49 -7.21 -0.43
C GLY A 121 9.59 -6.41 -1.10
N PHE A 122 10.51 -5.87 -0.31
CA PHE A 122 11.78 -5.33 -0.81
C PHE A 122 12.87 -6.37 -0.72
N GLY A 123 13.81 -6.35 -1.66
CA GLY A 123 14.94 -7.27 -1.60
C GLY A 123 16.10 -6.87 -2.48
N ARG A 124 17.22 -7.57 -2.26
CA ARG A 124 18.43 -7.50 -3.09
C ARG A 124 18.48 -8.72 -4.01
N GLN A 125 18.91 -8.52 -5.24
CA GLN A 125 19.19 -9.60 -6.18
C GLN A 125 20.55 -9.34 -6.84
N GLU A 126 21.32 -10.40 -7.04
CA GLU A 126 22.52 -10.36 -7.87
C GLU A 126 22.18 -10.83 -9.29
N LEU A 127 22.61 -10.06 -10.29
CA LEU A 127 22.56 -10.43 -11.70
C LEU A 127 23.96 -10.74 -12.19
N ASN A 128 24.13 -11.95 -12.68
CA ASN A 128 25.30 -12.36 -13.43
C ASN A 128 25.01 -12.20 -14.91
N VAL A 129 25.52 -11.12 -15.50
CA VAL A 129 25.34 -10.81 -16.93
C VAL A 129 26.59 -11.22 -17.68
N LYS A 130 26.44 -12.06 -18.70
CA LYS A 130 27.53 -12.42 -19.62
C LYS A 130 27.06 -12.34 -21.06
N ARG A 131 27.99 -12.08 -21.96
CA ARG A 131 27.79 -12.13 -23.41
C ARG A 131 28.56 -13.32 -23.95
N ASP A 132 27.85 -14.25 -24.59
CA ASP A 132 28.44 -15.45 -25.19
C ASP A 132 27.90 -15.64 -26.61
N ARG A 133 28.80 -15.77 -27.59
CA ARG A 133 28.49 -15.91 -29.03
C ARG A 133 27.47 -14.89 -29.58
N GLY A 134 27.43 -13.69 -29.01
CA GLY A 134 26.50 -12.63 -29.40
C GLY A 134 25.19 -12.61 -28.62
N ASP A 135 24.89 -13.68 -27.88
CA ASP A 135 23.72 -13.74 -26.99
C ASP A 135 24.04 -13.11 -25.63
N LEU A 136 23.08 -12.38 -25.07
CA LEU A 136 23.11 -11.94 -23.68
C LEU A 136 22.50 -13.00 -22.78
N TRP A 137 23.22 -13.35 -21.72
CA TRP A 137 22.80 -14.29 -20.69
C TRP A 137 22.72 -13.58 -19.35
N VAL A 138 21.65 -13.83 -18.60
CA VAL A 138 21.44 -13.34 -17.24
C VAL A 138 21.17 -14.54 -16.35
N ASN A 139 21.95 -14.71 -15.28
CA ASN A 139 21.78 -15.81 -14.32
C ASN A 139 21.70 -17.19 -14.99
N GLY A 140 22.40 -17.37 -16.12
CA GLY A 140 22.42 -18.65 -16.86
C GLY A 140 21.30 -18.84 -17.89
N HIS A 141 20.38 -17.88 -18.05
CA HIS A 141 19.31 -17.90 -19.04
C HIS A 141 19.54 -16.88 -20.15
N ARG A 142 19.07 -17.16 -21.37
CA ARG A 142 19.15 -16.18 -22.47
C ARG A 142 18.17 -15.04 -22.25
N LEU A 143 18.59 -13.80 -22.51
CA LEU A 143 17.74 -12.62 -22.35
C LEU A 143 16.48 -12.66 -23.23
N SER A 144 16.53 -13.35 -24.37
CA SER A 144 15.37 -13.54 -25.24
C SER A 144 14.29 -14.41 -24.59
N GLU A 145 14.68 -15.33 -23.71
CA GLU A 145 13.79 -16.26 -23.00
C GLU A 145 13.18 -15.60 -21.76
N LEU A 146 13.91 -14.67 -21.13
CA LEU A 146 13.46 -13.98 -19.91
C LEU A 146 12.25 -13.05 -20.13
N PRO A 147 11.49 -12.74 -19.05
CA PRO A 147 10.39 -11.78 -19.07
C PRO A 147 10.81 -10.43 -19.66
N ALA A 148 9.87 -9.76 -20.34
CA ALA A 148 10.10 -8.45 -20.96
C ALA A 148 10.70 -7.42 -19.98
N ALA A 149 10.34 -7.51 -18.70
CA ALA A 149 10.90 -6.70 -17.62
C ALA A 149 12.44 -6.73 -17.58
N TYR A 150 13.09 -7.89 -17.78
CA TYR A 150 14.56 -7.99 -17.76
C TYR A 150 15.23 -7.16 -18.86
N ARG A 151 14.58 -7.01 -20.02
CA ARG A 151 15.10 -6.21 -21.13
C ARG A 151 15.16 -4.73 -20.77
N LYS A 152 14.37 -4.27 -19.80
CA LYS A 152 14.36 -2.90 -19.27
C LYS A 152 15.21 -2.77 -18.01
N ILE A 153 15.21 -3.81 -17.17
CA ILE A 153 16.02 -3.85 -15.94
C ILE A 153 17.50 -3.78 -16.28
N LEU A 154 17.99 -4.59 -17.22
CA LEU A 154 19.43 -4.66 -17.48
C LEU A 154 20.04 -3.33 -17.92
N PRO A 155 19.53 -2.61 -18.95
CA PRO A 155 20.14 -1.35 -19.35
C PRO A 155 20.13 -0.31 -18.23
N SER A 156 19.06 -0.26 -17.42
CA SER A 156 18.96 0.67 -16.29
C SER A 156 19.95 0.33 -15.18
N VAL A 157 20.04 -0.95 -14.78
CA VAL A 157 20.98 -1.43 -13.77
C VAL A 157 22.42 -1.15 -14.20
N VAL A 158 22.80 -1.56 -15.41
CA VAL A 158 24.15 -1.29 -15.94
C VAL A 158 24.42 0.21 -16.03
N SER A 159 23.42 1.02 -16.45
CA SER A 159 23.60 2.48 -16.50
C SER A 159 23.84 3.09 -15.12
N SER A 160 23.14 2.60 -14.10
CA SER A 160 23.24 3.11 -12.73
C SER A 160 24.56 2.70 -12.06
N VAL A 161 25.01 1.47 -12.27
CA VAL A 161 26.21 0.93 -11.64
C VAL A 161 27.47 1.45 -12.33
N ASP A 162 27.48 1.43 -13.67
CA ASP A 162 28.67 1.81 -14.45
C ASP A 162 28.70 3.32 -14.79
N GLN A 163 27.72 4.09 -14.29
CA GLN A 163 27.56 5.53 -14.51
C GLN A 163 27.62 5.96 -15.99
N LYS A 164 27.17 5.07 -16.89
CA LYS A 164 27.17 5.28 -18.34
C LYS A 164 25.75 5.23 -18.86
N GLN A 165 25.40 6.10 -19.81
CA GLN A 165 24.07 6.08 -20.41
C GLN A 165 23.95 4.93 -21.42
N VAL A 166 23.66 3.74 -20.89
CA VAL A 166 23.43 2.55 -21.71
C VAL A 166 22.02 2.61 -22.28
N GLY A 167 20.98 2.89 -21.49
CA GLY A 167 19.65 3.36 -21.94
C GLY A 167 18.82 2.50 -22.93
N SER A 168 19.43 1.62 -23.73
CA SER A 168 18.80 0.69 -24.65
C SER A 168 19.56 -0.63 -24.71
N LEU A 169 18.88 -1.68 -25.16
CA LEU A 169 19.44 -3.02 -25.27
C LEU A 169 20.59 -3.07 -26.28
N ASP A 170 20.46 -2.42 -27.45
CA ASP A 170 21.53 -2.34 -28.45
C ASP A 170 22.80 -1.65 -27.93
N LYS A 171 22.63 -0.63 -27.07
CA LYS A 171 23.73 0.07 -26.44
C LYS A 171 24.35 -0.77 -25.34
N LEU A 172 23.55 -1.54 -24.60
CA LEU A 172 24.03 -2.51 -23.61
C LEU A 172 24.86 -3.59 -24.28
N GLU A 173 24.38 -4.13 -25.39
CA GLU A 173 25.10 -5.12 -26.16
C GLU A 173 26.45 -4.61 -26.66
N ARG A 174 26.47 -3.40 -27.22
CA ARG A 174 27.72 -2.75 -27.66
C ARG A 174 28.66 -2.48 -26.49
N TYR A 175 28.11 -2.02 -25.37
CA TYR A 175 28.86 -1.79 -24.14
C TYR A 175 29.52 -3.08 -23.64
N LEU A 176 28.77 -4.17 -23.52
CA LEU A 176 29.31 -5.46 -23.10
C LEU A 176 30.30 -6.02 -24.13
N ALA A 177 30.05 -5.85 -25.43
CA ALA A 177 31.01 -6.23 -26.47
C ALA A 177 32.35 -5.49 -26.33
N SER A 178 32.32 -4.21 -25.93
CA SER A 178 33.53 -3.39 -25.75
C SER A 178 34.30 -3.66 -24.46
N ASN A 179 33.63 -4.10 -23.39
CA ASN A 179 34.25 -4.33 -22.08
C ASN A 179 34.58 -5.82 -21.80
N GLY A 180 34.38 -6.69 -22.79
CA GLY A 180 34.62 -8.13 -22.69
C GLY A 180 33.34 -8.93 -22.40
N GLY A 181 33.34 -10.22 -22.71
CA GLY A 181 32.16 -11.10 -22.63
C GLY A 181 31.58 -11.34 -21.21
N GLY A 182 32.13 -10.73 -20.17
CA GLY A 182 31.75 -10.98 -18.78
C GLY A 182 32.42 -12.23 -18.18
N PRO A 183 31.95 -12.72 -17.01
CA PRO A 183 30.72 -12.34 -16.33
C PRO A 183 30.84 -11.01 -15.56
N PHE A 184 29.83 -10.15 -15.69
CA PHE A 184 29.65 -8.94 -14.88
C PHE A 184 28.63 -9.23 -13.79
N LYS A 185 28.96 -8.83 -12.56
CA LYS A 185 28.07 -8.98 -11.40
C LYS A 185 27.46 -7.63 -11.08
N TYR A 186 26.14 -7.56 -11.04
CA TYR A 186 25.40 -6.36 -10.67
C TYR A 186 24.49 -6.68 -9.49
N THR A 187 24.57 -5.89 -8.43
CA THR A 187 23.62 -5.97 -7.31
C THR A 187 22.52 -4.94 -7.54
N LEU A 188 21.27 -5.39 -7.53
CA LEU A 188 20.10 -4.51 -7.57
C LEU A 188 19.28 -4.65 -6.31
N SER A 189 18.63 -3.54 -5.96
CA SER A 189 17.71 -3.43 -4.84
C SER A 189 16.41 -2.82 -5.33
N GLY A 190 15.28 -3.29 -4.81
CA GLY A 190 13.97 -2.77 -5.22
C GLY A 190 12.83 -3.66 -4.75
N VAL A 191 11.70 -3.55 -5.44
CA VAL A 191 10.50 -4.37 -5.18
C VAL A 191 10.74 -5.77 -5.73
N GLN A 192 10.58 -6.80 -4.90
CA GLN A 192 10.69 -8.19 -5.30
C GLN A 192 9.33 -8.80 -5.61
N LEU A 193 9.24 -9.40 -6.81
CA LEU A 193 8.10 -10.18 -7.26
C LEU A 193 8.55 -11.60 -7.56
N ASP A 194 7.80 -12.58 -7.08
CA ASP A 194 7.94 -13.96 -7.52
C ASP A 194 7.04 -14.20 -8.74
N LEU A 195 7.65 -14.52 -9.87
CA LEU A 195 6.98 -14.86 -11.11
C LEU A 195 6.89 -16.37 -11.23
N THR A 196 5.70 -16.88 -11.49
CA THR A 196 5.39 -18.32 -11.62
C THR A 196 6.42 -19.13 -12.41
N GLU A 197 6.83 -18.61 -13.56
CA GLU A 197 7.69 -19.34 -14.51
C GLU A 197 9.18 -18.98 -14.37
N TRP A 198 9.50 -17.87 -13.71
CA TRP A 198 10.83 -17.25 -13.77
C TRP A 198 11.46 -17.02 -12.40
N GLY A 199 10.73 -17.35 -11.33
CA GLY A 199 11.13 -17.14 -9.95
C GLY A 199 11.17 -15.66 -9.56
N VAL A 200 12.02 -15.35 -8.59
CA VAL A 200 12.08 -14.01 -7.99
C VAL A 200 12.84 -13.03 -8.88
N ILE A 201 12.16 -11.94 -9.21
CA ILE A 201 12.72 -10.77 -9.88
C ILE A 201 12.71 -9.58 -8.92
N THR A 202 13.75 -8.74 -8.99
CA THR A 202 13.78 -7.45 -8.33
C THR A 202 13.61 -6.33 -9.36
N ILE A 203 12.66 -5.43 -9.14
CA ILE A 203 12.40 -4.25 -9.97
C ILE A 203 12.97 -3.02 -9.24
N PRO A 204 14.03 -2.38 -9.76
CA PRO A 204 14.53 -1.12 -9.23
C PRO A 204 13.44 -0.03 -9.23
N LEU A 205 13.39 0.80 -8.18
CA LEU A 205 12.41 1.88 -8.07
C LEU A 205 12.53 2.90 -9.22
N SER A 206 13.71 3.04 -9.82
CA SER A 206 13.95 3.92 -10.98
C SER A 206 13.22 3.48 -12.25
N LEU A 207 12.76 2.22 -12.30
CA LEU A 207 11.99 1.68 -13.42
C LEU A 207 10.48 1.73 -13.20
N LEU A 208 10.04 1.92 -11.96
CA LEU A 208 8.62 2.06 -11.65
C LEU A 208 8.10 3.39 -12.21
N ALA A 209 6.79 3.45 -12.46
CA ALA A 209 6.12 4.69 -12.80
C ALA A 209 6.40 5.75 -11.71
N PRO A 210 6.56 7.04 -12.06
CA PRO A 210 6.97 8.06 -11.10
C PRO A 210 6.09 8.14 -9.85
N ASP A 211 4.77 7.97 -10.03
CA ASP A 211 3.81 7.97 -8.92
C ASP A 211 3.99 6.73 -8.02
N GLU A 212 4.18 5.54 -8.62
CA GLU A 212 4.47 4.32 -7.85
C GLU A 212 5.81 4.42 -7.12
N ALA A 213 6.87 4.89 -7.78
CA ALA A 213 8.18 5.06 -7.20
C ALA A 213 8.13 6.01 -5.98
N LYS A 214 7.43 7.15 -6.13
CA LYS A 214 7.25 8.14 -5.05
C LYS A 214 6.50 7.57 -3.85
N GLU A 215 5.49 6.73 -4.07
CA GLU A 215 4.74 6.10 -2.99
C GLU A 215 5.57 5.04 -2.25
N VAL A 216 6.43 4.30 -2.96
CA VAL A 216 7.24 3.21 -2.39
C VAL A 216 8.50 3.71 -1.68
N MET A 217 9.03 4.85 -2.14
CA MET A 217 10.34 5.37 -1.72
C MET A 217 10.53 5.40 -0.19
N PRO A 218 9.58 5.91 0.62
CA PRO A 218 9.80 5.97 2.07
C PRO A 218 9.99 4.60 2.71
N GLY A 219 9.21 3.59 2.28
CA GLY A 219 9.35 2.22 2.76
C GLY A 219 10.66 1.57 2.30
N PHE A 220 11.07 1.85 1.06
CA PHE A 220 12.33 1.36 0.52
C PHE A 220 13.55 1.95 1.24
N GLU A 221 13.50 3.25 1.60
CA GLU A 221 14.55 3.91 2.39
C GLU A 221 14.66 3.30 3.80
N ARG A 222 13.52 3.08 4.46
CA ARG A 222 13.48 2.41 5.78
C ARG A 222 14.03 0.99 5.71
N TRP A 223 13.62 0.22 4.71
CA TRP A 223 14.17 -1.12 4.48
C TRP A 223 15.67 -1.06 4.23
N THR A 224 16.15 -0.15 3.37
CA THR A 224 17.58 0.00 3.07
C THR A 224 18.39 0.35 4.33
N ALA A 225 17.86 1.24 5.17
CA ALA A 225 18.49 1.59 6.45
C ALA A 225 18.57 0.39 7.41
N ALA A 226 17.57 -0.49 7.44
CA ALA A 226 17.58 -1.71 8.24
C ALA A 226 18.58 -2.78 7.74
N GLN A 227 19.08 -2.64 6.51
CA GLN A 227 20.10 -3.53 5.93
C GLN A 227 21.53 -3.08 6.23
N ALA A 228 21.74 -2.10 7.11
CA ALA A 228 23.07 -1.70 7.55
C ALA A 228 23.72 -2.77 8.45
N ASP A 229 25.06 -2.81 8.44
CA ASP A 229 25.85 -3.86 9.12
C ASP A 229 25.74 -3.79 10.65
N ASP A 230 25.39 -2.63 11.21
CA ASP A 230 25.24 -2.37 12.65
C ASP A 230 23.84 -2.71 13.19
N VAL A 231 22.90 -3.07 12.32
CA VAL A 231 21.53 -3.46 12.68
C VAL A 231 21.49 -4.95 13.04
N SER A 232 20.83 -5.28 14.15
CA SER A 232 20.69 -6.68 14.56
C SER A 232 19.84 -7.50 13.58
N ASP A 233 20.09 -8.81 13.47
CA ASP A 233 19.31 -9.68 12.58
C ASP A 233 17.80 -9.67 12.90
N ARG A 234 17.47 -9.48 14.18
CA ARG A 234 16.09 -9.36 14.63
C ARG A 234 15.44 -8.07 14.10
N ASP A 235 16.10 -6.93 14.27
CA ASP A 235 15.58 -5.65 13.81
C ASP A 235 15.46 -5.62 12.28
N ARG A 236 16.38 -6.29 11.58
CA ARG A 236 16.32 -6.47 10.12
C ARG A 236 15.10 -7.29 9.71
N TYR A 237 14.85 -8.42 10.37
CA TYR A 237 13.69 -9.25 10.12
C TYR A 237 12.37 -8.50 10.41
N ASP A 238 12.28 -7.81 11.54
CA ASP A 238 11.10 -7.05 11.94
C ASP A 238 10.82 -5.92 10.93
N ALA A 239 11.87 -5.23 10.46
CA ALA A 239 11.76 -4.23 9.40
C ALA A 239 11.32 -4.83 8.06
N GLU A 240 11.92 -5.93 7.61
CA GLU A 240 11.54 -6.62 6.37
C GLU A 240 10.07 -7.06 6.39
N SER A 241 9.62 -7.67 7.48
CA SER A 241 8.23 -8.12 7.64
C SER A 241 7.27 -6.94 7.59
N ARG A 242 7.57 -5.88 8.34
CA ARG A 242 6.76 -4.65 8.40
C ARG A 242 6.65 -3.96 7.05
N GLU A 243 7.78 -3.76 6.35
CA GLU A 243 7.77 -3.07 5.06
C GLU A 243 7.09 -3.93 3.98
N ARG A 244 7.26 -5.26 3.99
CA ARG A 244 6.50 -6.17 3.11
C ARG A 244 5.00 -6.04 3.36
N LEU A 245 4.58 -6.04 4.62
CA LEU A 245 3.15 -5.95 4.98
C LEU A 245 2.55 -4.60 4.60
N ALA A 246 3.30 -3.51 4.79
CA ALA A 246 2.89 -2.18 4.32
C ALA A 246 2.69 -2.15 2.80
N LEU A 247 3.63 -2.74 2.06
CA LEU A 247 3.62 -2.79 0.61
C LEU A 247 2.45 -3.62 0.06
N ASP A 248 2.21 -4.80 0.65
CA ASP A 248 1.09 -5.69 0.28
C ASP A 248 -0.27 -5.08 0.64
N SER A 249 -0.40 -4.49 1.83
CA SER A 249 -1.63 -3.79 2.24
C SER A 249 -1.99 -2.70 1.24
N ARG A 250 -1.01 -1.89 0.84
CA ARG A 250 -1.20 -0.79 -0.10
C ARG A 250 -1.59 -1.30 -1.49
N ASP A 251 -0.91 -2.33 -2.00
CA ASP A 251 -1.21 -2.88 -3.32
C ASP A 251 -2.62 -3.49 -3.39
N ARG A 252 -3.01 -4.29 -2.38
CA ARG A 252 -4.36 -4.88 -2.28
C ARG A 252 -5.43 -3.80 -2.25
N GLN A 253 -5.20 -2.77 -1.46
CA GLN A 253 -6.14 -1.67 -1.34
C GLN A 253 -6.27 -0.90 -2.65
N ARG A 254 -5.15 -0.50 -3.26
CA ARG A 254 -5.14 0.17 -4.56
C ARG A 254 -5.98 -0.59 -5.60
N ARG A 255 -5.78 -1.91 -5.71
CA ARG A 255 -6.57 -2.75 -6.62
C ARG A 255 -8.05 -2.76 -6.28
N ARG A 256 -8.42 -2.81 -5.00
CA ARG A 256 -9.82 -2.75 -4.55
C ARG A 256 -10.48 -1.43 -4.95
N TYR A 257 -9.80 -0.30 -4.75
CA TYR A 257 -10.34 1.02 -5.11
C TYR A 257 -10.43 1.22 -6.63
N GLN A 258 -9.42 0.75 -7.37
CA GLN A 258 -9.45 0.73 -8.84
C GLN A 258 -10.62 -0.12 -9.36
N ALA A 259 -10.81 -1.33 -8.82
CA ALA A 259 -11.93 -2.20 -9.19
C ALA A 259 -13.30 -1.59 -8.85
N ALA A 260 -13.37 -0.78 -7.80
CA ALA A 260 -14.59 -0.07 -7.41
C ALA A 260 -14.82 1.25 -8.20
N GLY A 261 -13.91 1.63 -9.10
CA GLY A 261 -14.00 2.90 -9.85
C GLY A 261 -13.95 4.15 -8.97
N ARG A 262 -13.36 4.05 -7.77
CA ARG A 262 -13.29 5.13 -6.79
C ARG A 262 -11.96 5.88 -6.88
N GLN A 263 -11.96 7.13 -6.42
CA GLN A 263 -10.75 7.96 -6.37
C GLN A 263 -9.63 7.24 -5.61
N PRO A 264 -8.37 7.40 -6.06
CA PRO A 264 -7.22 6.89 -5.34
C PRO A 264 -7.17 7.46 -3.92
N TRP A 265 -6.67 6.63 -3.02
CA TRP A 265 -6.67 6.89 -1.59
C TRP A 265 -5.88 8.15 -1.23
N ASN A 266 -6.31 8.86 -0.18
CA ASN A 266 -5.60 10.05 0.28
C ASN A 266 -4.28 9.61 0.94
N GLN A 267 -3.14 10.21 0.54
CA GLN A 267 -1.79 9.94 1.11
C GLN A 267 -1.77 9.90 2.65
N ARG A 268 -2.64 10.69 3.29
CA ARG A 268 -2.82 10.72 4.74
C ARG A 268 -3.15 9.37 5.34
N GLN A 269 -4.03 8.58 4.72
CA GLN A 269 -4.44 7.30 5.29
C GLN A 269 -3.32 6.25 5.17
N MET A 270 -2.49 6.32 4.10
CA MET A 270 -1.27 5.50 3.98
C MET A 270 -0.28 5.84 5.09
N GLN A 271 -0.03 7.13 5.32
CA GLN A 271 0.85 7.56 6.42
C GLN A 271 0.33 7.06 7.78
N MET A 272 -0.99 7.11 8.00
CA MET A 272 -1.58 6.58 9.23
C MET A 272 -1.44 5.06 9.36
N MET A 273 -1.55 4.32 8.26
CA MET A 273 -1.28 2.88 8.22
C MET A 273 0.18 2.59 8.58
N GLU A 274 1.14 3.27 7.94
CA GLU A 274 2.57 3.10 8.22
C GLU A 274 2.90 3.41 9.69
N LEU A 275 2.35 4.50 10.22
CA LEU A 275 2.48 4.85 11.64
C LEU A 275 1.87 3.78 12.53
N SER A 276 0.73 3.20 12.14
CA SER A 276 0.10 2.11 12.90
C SER A 276 0.95 0.83 12.90
N LEU A 277 1.61 0.52 11.76
CA LEU A 277 2.52 -0.62 11.64
C LEU A 277 3.77 -0.44 12.51
N LEU A 278 4.39 0.74 12.44
CA LEU A 278 5.55 1.08 13.30
C LEU A 278 5.20 1.00 14.79
N ALA A 279 4.03 1.52 15.15
CA ALA A 279 3.55 1.49 16.52
C ALA A 279 3.19 0.07 16.99
N ALA A 280 2.61 -0.75 16.10
CA ALA A 280 2.29 -2.14 16.40
C ALA A 280 3.57 -2.95 16.62
N ASP A 281 4.54 -2.83 15.71
CA ASP A 281 5.81 -3.54 15.75
C ASP A 281 6.61 -3.24 17.04
N SER A 282 6.78 -1.95 17.34
CA SER A 282 7.43 -1.46 18.57
C SER A 282 6.69 -1.79 19.88
N GLY A 283 5.46 -2.33 19.79
CA GLY A 283 4.60 -2.56 20.95
C GLY A 283 4.10 -1.26 21.60
N LEU A 284 4.21 -0.13 20.90
CA LEU A 284 3.80 1.20 21.36
C LEU A 284 2.33 1.53 21.06
N THR A 285 1.62 0.71 20.27
CA THR A 285 0.18 0.92 20.10
C THR A 285 -0.60 0.40 21.30
N ASP A 286 -1.37 1.31 21.89
CA ASP A 286 -2.43 0.95 22.80
C ASP A 286 -3.81 1.15 22.16
N ILE A 287 -4.79 0.40 22.64
CA ILE A 287 -6.20 0.62 22.34
C ILE A 287 -6.72 1.65 23.35
N TRP A 288 -7.19 2.79 22.85
CA TRP A 288 -7.75 3.87 23.65
C TRP A 288 -9.26 3.95 23.47
N GLN A 289 -9.97 4.01 24.59
CA GLN A 289 -11.37 4.35 24.66
C GLN A 289 -11.53 5.87 24.70
N VAL A 290 -12.27 6.43 23.74
CA VAL A 290 -12.56 7.86 23.66
C VAL A 290 -14.07 8.07 23.68
N GLU A 291 -14.55 8.77 24.69
CA GLU A 291 -15.94 9.21 24.77
C GLU A 291 -16.18 10.38 23.80
N LEU A 292 -17.25 10.31 23.04
CA LEU A 292 -17.77 11.36 22.19
C LEU A 292 -19.08 11.87 22.77
N ARG A 293 -19.17 13.18 22.96
CA ARG A 293 -20.39 13.88 23.38
C ARG A 293 -20.88 14.78 22.25
N PRO A 294 -22.19 14.80 21.95
CA PRO A 294 -22.72 15.69 20.92
C PRO A 294 -22.58 17.15 21.37
N ARG A 295 -22.28 18.05 20.44
CA ARG A 295 -22.24 19.50 20.71
C ARG A 295 -23.62 20.12 20.99
N HIS A 296 -24.68 19.49 20.47
CA HIS A 296 -26.06 19.94 20.61
C HIS A 296 -26.77 19.09 21.67
N ARG A 297 -27.76 19.66 22.38
CA ARG A 297 -28.47 19.00 23.51
C ARG A 297 -29.22 17.71 23.13
N TYR A 298 -29.35 17.39 21.85
CA TYR A 298 -30.02 16.19 21.37
C TYR A 298 -28.97 15.22 20.79
N GLY A 299 -28.65 14.19 21.57
CA GLY A 299 -27.79 13.08 21.17
C GLY A 299 -27.25 12.32 22.38
N TYR A 300 -27.03 11.02 22.23
CA TYR A 300 -26.41 10.20 23.28
C TYR A 300 -24.89 10.31 23.20
N SER A 301 -24.21 10.30 24.35
CA SER A 301 -22.77 10.08 24.34
C SER A 301 -22.49 8.68 23.78
N ARG A 302 -21.46 8.58 22.96
CA ARG A 302 -21.02 7.31 22.41
C ARG A 302 -19.55 7.14 22.70
N THR A 303 -19.13 5.91 22.88
CA THR A 303 -17.72 5.59 23.06
C THR A 303 -17.20 5.03 21.75
N ILE A 304 -16.05 5.52 21.31
CA ILE A 304 -15.32 4.92 20.20
C ILE A 304 -13.93 4.50 20.67
N MET A 305 -13.43 3.43 20.09
CA MET A 305 -12.10 2.91 20.41
C MET A 305 -11.17 3.22 19.25
N VAL A 306 -9.98 3.71 19.53
CA VAL A 306 -8.96 3.98 18.52
C VAL A 306 -7.62 3.41 18.95
N SER A 307 -6.91 2.80 18.00
CA SER A 307 -5.49 2.48 18.19
C SER A 307 -4.68 3.77 18.10
N ALA A 308 -3.86 4.04 19.12
CA ALA A 308 -2.98 5.19 19.16
C ALA A 308 -1.80 4.96 20.13
N GLN A 309 -0.70 5.68 19.88
CA GLN A 309 0.49 5.62 20.75
C GLN A 309 0.29 6.37 22.08
N SER A 310 -0.63 7.34 22.12
CA SER A 310 -0.89 8.16 23.30
C SER A 310 -2.35 8.61 23.35
N SER A 311 -2.81 9.04 24.52
CA SER A 311 -4.14 9.62 24.71
C SER A 311 -4.35 10.90 23.87
N LEU A 312 -3.29 11.68 23.67
CA LEU A 312 -3.31 12.88 22.81
C LEU A 312 -3.56 12.49 21.35
N PHE A 313 -2.84 11.49 20.86
CA PHE A 313 -2.98 11.03 19.47
C PHE A 313 -4.33 10.34 19.24
N ALA A 314 -4.83 9.60 20.25
CA ALA A 314 -6.19 9.08 20.26
C ALA A 314 -7.22 10.21 20.15
N ARG A 315 -7.05 11.27 20.94
CA ARG A 315 -7.91 12.46 20.90
C ARG A 315 -7.91 13.12 19.52
N GLU A 316 -6.74 13.37 18.93
CA GLU A 316 -6.64 14.00 17.61
C GLU A 316 -7.27 13.12 16.51
N LYS A 317 -6.98 11.81 16.53
CA LYS A 317 -7.56 10.84 15.59
C LYS A 317 -9.08 10.85 15.64
N VAL A 318 -9.64 10.91 16.85
CA VAL A 318 -11.09 11.02 17.06
C VAL A 318 -11.65 12.39 16.65
N ALA A 319 -10.94 13.48 16.95
CA ALA A 319 -11.38 14.84 16.63
C ALA A 319 -11.52 15.04 15.12
N GLN A 320 -10.55 14.52 14.37
CA GLN A 320 -10.53 14.60 12.91
C GLN A 320 -11.69 13.83 12.29
N ARG A 321 -12.02 12.66 12.85
CA ARG A 321 -13.09 11.80 12.34
C ARG A 321 -14.50 12.28 12.73
N PHE A 322 -14.62 12.98 13.85
CA PHE A 322 -15.90 13.44 14.38
C PHE A 322 -15.90 14.95 14.67
N PRO A 323 -15.76 15.82 13.64
CA PRO A 323 -15.60 17.28 13.83
C PRO A 323 -16.82 17.97 14.47
N GLY A 324 -18.00 17.32 14.43
CA GLY A 324 -19.23 17.78 15.09
C GLY A 324 -19.38 17.36 16.56
N TRP A 325 -18.45 16.56 17.08
CA TRP A 325 -18.52 16.00 18.43
C TRP A 325 -17.48 16.63 19.34
N THR A 326 -17.82 16.74 20.62
CA THR A 326 -16.90 17.13 21.69
C THR A 326 -16.28 15.86 22.28
N ILE A 327 -14.96 15.84 22.40
CA ILE A 327 -14.25 14.70 22.98
C ILE A 327 -14.34 14.76 24.51
N GLY A 328 -14.85 13.68 25.10
CA GLY A 328 -14.98 13.47 26.53
C GLY A 328 -13.80 12.71 27.13
N ALA A 329 -14.08 11.79 28.05
CA ALA A 329 -13.05 11.02 28.74
C ALA A 329 -12.27 10.11 27.79
N ILE A 330 -10.96 9.97 28.05
CA ILE A 330 -10.05 9.09 27.32
C ILE A 330 -9.43 8.11 28.30
N ALA A 331 -9.51 6.80 28.02
CA ALA A 331 -8.97 5.75 28.87
C ALA A 331 -8.19 4.72 28.04
N LYS A 332 -7.00 4.33 28.51
CA LYS A 332 -6.23 3.22 27.93
C LYS A 332 -6.91 1.89 28.28
N ARG A 333 -7.01 0.96 27.32
CA ARG A 333 -7.68 -0.34 27.48
C ARG A 333 -6.82 -1.57 27.17
N SER A 334 -5.75 -1.43 26.40
CA SER A 334 -4.79 -2.53 26.17
C SER A 334 -3.77 -2.65 27.29
N TYR A 335 -3.30 -3.88 27.51
CA TYR A 335 -2.13 -4.25 28.32
C TYR A 335 -1.02 -4.75 27.42
#